data_AF-A0A2V7QKT3-F1
#
_entry.id   AF-A0A2V7QKT3-F1
#
_cell.length_a   1.000
_cell.length_b   1.000
_cell.length_c   1.000
_cell.angle_alpha   90.00
_cell.angle_beta   90.00
_cell.angle_gamma   90.00
#
_symmetry.space_group_name_H-M   'P 1'
#
loop_
_entity.id
_entity.type
_entity.pdbx_description
1 polymer ?
#
loop_
_entity_poly.entity_id
_entity_poly.type
_entity_poly.pdbx_seq_one_letter_code
_entity_poly.pdbx_strand_id
1 'polypeptide(L)'
;MTSHRLLGAIYLALSVAMIAWDILMAGRIAQLRRIPRGFQALTGIAGLLILPALVVAYTSQSLLYARAILLVSWLWPFTALLFVLQTVYALGRRLVTPLLGFPLLVYNIIIATVAVTKFTITGGHSPAEFGLALNAAQASMLGTFFGTPALWNPIYIQVPLFAPSLPARWSFTRMARVALAGAAIAMTALVVVELPGAYAGIRSYQSHDKDQLQEHPEGDFRIGLKIFPDLRSGPPPLAIRNDLALADTLDVDAISVVVDPEAARGIALDSLARSIEQARADSTVLIVALGYPKKGEAEFKQSRETYTTARLKDVDMIARRLKPDYLIPAVDPLEEGTRILREESPRYWIDYFARAARVAHYIYPRIKVAVPISSYGTRDSTLYAWAARPGTPIDAVIFSLFAGFDGARSLDTHMRVAQRWMRQFPKPKDHWVFAGGYPLAHGEENQLLTIKEALAWATAEVPIKGLVVYEGGDYNSVRGLRAADGRLRPATYEIVRAEKGLRASAQ
;
A
#
# COMPACT_ATOMS: atom_id res chain seq x y z
N MET A 1 19.43 5.19 8.63
CA MET A 1 17.98 5.34 8.35
C MET A 1 17.15 5.96 9.50
N THR A 2 17.77 6.66 10.48
CA THR A 2 17.07 7.59 11.40
C THR A 2 16.39 8.76 10.67
N SER A 3 16.84 9.04 9.43
CA SER A 3 16.35 10.11 8.55
C SER A 3 14.86 10.03 8.23
N HIS A 4 14.32 8.92 7.69
CA HIS A 4 12.92 8.88 7.23
C HIS A 4 11.89 9.04 8.35
N ARG A 5 12.11 8.50 9.55
CA ARG A 5 11.16 8.73 10.66
C ARG A 5 11.22 10.16 11.18
N LEU A 6 12.42 10.76 11.23
CA LEU A 6 12.56 12.16 11.59
C LEU A 6 11.92 13.06 10.54
N LEU A 7 12.21 12.84 9.25
CA LEU A 7 11.63 13.55 8.12
C LEU A 7 10.11 13.38 8.06
N GLY A 8 9.61 12.16 8.23
CA GLY A 8 8.18 11.86 8.30
C GLY A 8 7.51 12.50 9.52
N ALA A 9 8.15 12.49 10.69
CA ALA A 9 7.62 13.18 11.88
C ALA A 9 7.61 14.70 11.70
N ILE A 10 8.66 15.27 11.11
CA ILE A 10 8.72 16.70 10.73
C ILE A 10 7.61 17.02 9.74
N TYR A 11 7.43 16.20 8.71
CA TYR A 11 6.36 16.37 7.73
C TYR A 11 4.97 16.35 8.37
N LEU A 12 4.70 15.37 9.25
CA LEU A 12 3.43 15.27 9.97
C LEU A 12 3.21 16.46 10.89
N ALA A 13 4.24 16.87 11.65
CA ALA A 13 4.17 18.05 12.51
C ALA A 13 3.90 19.33 11.71
N LEU A 14 4.57 19.50 10.57
CA LEU A 14 4.31 20.60 9.64
C LEU A 14 2.88 20.55 9.08
N SER A 15 2.39 19.37 8.72
CA SER A 15 1.03 19.19 8.20
C SER A 15 -0.04 19.56 9.24
N VAL A 16 0.13 19.11 10.48
CA VAL A 16 -0.76 19.47 11.60
C VAL A 16 -0.69 20.97 11.88
N ALA A 17 0.52 21.54 11.89
CA ALA A 17 0.71 22.98 12.09
C ALA A 17 0.04 23.80 10.98
N MET A 18 0.09 23.33 9.73
CA MET A 18 -0.57 23.96 8.59
C MET A 18 -2.09 23.90 8.68
N ILE A 19 -2.66 22.74 9.03
CA ILE A 19 -4.12 22.61 9.24
C ILE A 19 -4.57 23.55 10.37
N ALA A 20 -3.85 23.57 11.49
CA ALA A 20 -4.15 24.48 12.59
C ALA A 20 -4.04 25.95 12.16
N TRP A 21 -3.02 26.28 11.37
CA TRP A 21 -2.85 27.62 10.81
C TRP A 21 -4.02 28.02 9.90
N ASP A 22 -4.47 27.13 9.02
CA ASP A 22 -5.58 27.39 8.10
C ASP A 22 -6.89 27.63 8.85
N ILE A 23 -7.18 26.83 9.88
CA ILE A 23 -8.35 27.02 10.75
C ILE A 23 -8.27 28.36 11.48
N LEU A 24 -7.11 28.69 12.07
CA LEU A 24 -6.90 29.95 12.78
C LEU A 24 -7.02 31.16 11.84
N MET A 25 -6.46 31.08 10.64
CA MET A 25 -6.57 32.14 9.66
C MET A 25 -8.01 32.28 9.17
N ALA A 26 -8.71 31.18 8.92
CA ALA A 26 -10.10 31.24 8.51
C ALA A 26 -10.99 31.93 9.55
N GLY A 27 -10.83 31.58 10.83
CA GLY A 27 -11.55 32.23 11.93
C GLY A 27 -11.24 33.73 12.02
N ARG A 28 -9.97 34.14 11.85
CA ARG A 28 -9.61 35.56 11.82
C ARG A 28 -10.18 36.30 10.62
N ILE A 29 -10.12 35.70 9.43
CA ILE A 29 -10.62 36.30 8.19
C ILE A 29 -12.12 36.52 8.25
N ALA A 30 -12.87 35.55 8.80
CA ALA A 30 -14.32 35.64 8.98
C ALA A 30 -14.73 36.80 9.90
N GLN A 31 -13.88 37.21 10.84
CA GLN A 31 -14.17 38.31 11.79
C GLN A 31 -13.75 39.70 11.28
N LEU A 32 -13.00 39.80 10.17
CA LEU A 32 -12.45 41.06 9.70
C LEU A 32 -13.45 41.88 8.88
N ARG A 33 -14.13 42.84 9.52
CA ARG A 33 -15.16 43.72 8.92
C ARG A 33 -14.74 44.49 7.65
N ARG A 34 -13.43 44.70 7.41
CA ARG A 34 -12.90 45.47 6.26
C ARG A 34 -12.71 44.66 4.97
N ILE A 35 -13.06 43.38 4.97
CA ILE A 35 -12.81 42.45 3.87
C ILE A 35 -14.09 42.20 3.07
N PRO A 36 -14.01 41.98 1.75
CA PRO A 36 -15.19 41.63 0.96
C PRO A 36 -15.94 40.41 1.53
N ARG A 37 -17.27 40.52 1.68
CA ARG A 37 -18.13 39.47 2.25
C ARG A 37 -17.98 38.12 1.54
N GLY A 38 -17.83 38.13 0.21
CA GLY A 38 -17.62 36.91 -0.57
C GLY A 38 -16.34 36.16 -0.19
N PHE A 39 -15.25 36.88 0.08
CA PHE A 39 -14.00 36.27 0.55
C PHE A 39 -14.13 35.72 1.97
N GLN A 40 -14.79 36.47 2.87
CA GLN A 40 -15.05 36.00 4.24
C GLN A 40 -15.85 34.69 4.24
N ALA A 41 -16.91 34.61 3.43
CA ALA A 41 -17.74 33.42 3.31
C ALA A 41 -16.93 32.24 2.76
N LEU A 42 -16.21 32.45 1.65
CA LEU A 42 -15.39 31.40 1.02
C LEU A 42 -14.33 30.85 1.98
N THR A 43 -13.58 31.73 2.63
CA THR A 43 -12.56 31.37 3.62
C THR A 43 -13.16 30.70 4.85
N GLY A 44 -14.29 31.21 5.36
CA GLY A 44 -14.98 30.63 6.51
C GLY A 44 -15.45 29.20 6.23
N ILE A 45 -16.03 28.95 5.05
CA ILE A 45 -16.44 27.62 4.61
C ILE A 45 -15.22 26.71 4.44
N ALA A 46 -14.16 27.16 3.76
CA ALA A 46 -12.97 26.34 3.54
C ALA A 46 -12.31 25.91 4.87
N GLY A 47 -12.19 26.84 5.83
CA GLY A 47 -11.65 26.56 7.16
C GLY A 47 -12.56 25.69 8.05
N LEU A 48 -13.89 25.80 7.90
CA LEU A 48 -14.83 24.93 8.59
C LEU A 48 -14.77 23.50 8.05
N LEU A 49 -14.61 23.35 6.73
CA LEU A 49 -14.67 22.06 6.06
C LEU A 49 -13.36 21.29 6.10
N ILE A 50 -12.19 21.92 6.28
CA ILE A 50 -10.89 21.24 6.20
C ILE A 50 -10.78 20.01 7.11
N LEU A 51 -11.18 20.13 8.38
CA LEU A 51 -11.09 19.02 9.33
C LEU A 51 -12.07 17.88 9.01
N PRO A 52 -13.39 18.10 8.84
CA PRO A 52 -14.30 17.03 8.46
C PRO A 52 -13.97 16.44 7.08
N ALA A 53 -13.50 17.25 6.12
CA ALA A 53 -13.07 16.77 4.81
C ALA A 53 -11.89 15.80 4.91
N LEU A 54 -10.88 16.11 5.72
CA LEU A 54 -9.75 15.20 5.99
C LEU A 54 -10.21 13.91 6.65
N VAL A 55 -11.07 13.99 7.67
CA VAL A 55 -11.62 12.80 8.34
C VAL A 55 -12.35 11.90 7.36
N VAL A 56 -13.21 12.48 6.51
CA VAL A 56 -13.91 11.76 5.44
C VAL A 56 -12.92 11.13 4.46
N ALA A 57 -11.88 11.87 4.07
CA ALA A 57 -10.91 11.37 3.10
C ALA A 57 -10.06 10.20 3.63
N TYR A 58 -9.76 10.17 4.94
CA TYR A 58 -9.08 9.04 5.57
C TYR A 58 -9.98 7.83 5.78
N THR A 59 -11.21 8.06 6.25
CA THR A 59 -12.14 6.99 6.62
C THR A 59 -12.81 6.33 5.41
N SER A 60 -12.90 7.04 4.29
CA SER A 60 -13.43 6.51 3.02
C SER A 60 -12.49 5.52 2.30
N GLN A 61 -11.27 5.31 2.79
CA GLN A 61 -10.29 4.41 2.16
C GLN A 61 -10.35 2.97 2.66
N SER A 62 -11.23 2.65 3.62
CA SER A 62 -11.35 1.31 4.19
C SER A 62 -12.74 0.73 3.95
N LEU A 63 -12.79 -0.46 3.35
CA LEU A 63 -14.00 -1.25 3.08
C LEU A 63 -14.84 -1.48 4.35
N LEU A 64 -14.23 -1.48 5.53
CA LEU A 64 -14.93 -1.69 6.80
C LEU A 64 -15.89 -0.54 7.16
N TYR A 65 -15.59 0.70 6.73
CA TYR A 65 -16.33 1.90 7.17
C TYR A 65 -16.78 2.80 6.02
N ALA A 66 -16.19 2.67 4.83
CA ALA A 66 -16.36 3.60 3.74
C ALA A 66 -17.81 3.67 3.21
N ARG A 67 -18.59 2.59 3.22
CA ARG A 67 -19.99 2.59 2.75
C ARG A 67 -20.86 3.69 3.37
N ALA A 68 -20.66 4.00 4.65
CA ALA A 68 -21.41 5.07 5.32
C ALA A 68 -20.92 6.48 4.94
N ILE A 69 -19.67 6.61 4.48
CA ILE A 69 -18.94 7.87 4.34
C ILE A 69 -18.78 8.27 2.86
N LEU A 70 -18.97 7.34 1.92
CA LEU A 70 -18.81 7.60 0.49
C LEU A 70 -19.75 8.67 -0.06
N LEU A 71 -20.97 8.78 0.48
CA LEU A 71 -21.92 9.82 0.10
C LEU A 71 -21.36 11.24 0.30
N VAL A 72 -20.39 11.40 1.20
CA VAL A 72 -19.73 12.67 1.49
C VAL A 72 -18.27 12.70 1.04
N SER A 73 -17.77 11.68 0.34
CA SER A 73 -16.37 11.60 -0.12
C SER A 73 -15.94 12.76 -1.04
N TRP A 74 -16.90 13.39 -1.72
CA TRP A 74 -16.70 14.61 -2.51
C TRP A 74 -16.24 15.82 -1.66
N LEU A 75 -16.39 15.76 -0.33
CA LEU A 75 -16.09 16.87 0.55
C LEU A 75 -14.61 17.28 0.51
N TRP A 76 -13.70 16.32 0.35
CA TRP A 76 -12.26 16.59 0.21
C TRP A 76 -11.89 17.32 -1.08
N PRO A 77 -12.18 16.79 -2.29
CA PRO A 77 -11.88 17.53 -3.53
C PRO A 77 -12.60 18.88 -3.57
N PHE A 78 -13.83 18.97 -3.05
CA PHE A 78 -14.53 20.24 -2.93
C PHE A 78 -13.77 21.24 -2.05
N THR A 79 -13.33 20.82 -0.86
CA THR A 79 -12.56 21.68 0.05
C THR A 79 -11.26 22.15 -0.60
N ALA A 80 -10.52 21.26 -1.27
CA ALA A 80 -9.30 21.63 -1.98
C ALA A 80 -9.56 22.69 -3.08
N LEU A 81 -10.66 22.56 -3.83
CA LEU A 81 -11.08 23.57 -4.82
C LEU A 81 -11.44 24.91 -4.17
N LEU A 82 -12.08 24.91 -2.99
CA LEU A 82 -12.35 26.17 -2.26
C LEU A 82 -11.05 26.91 -1.92
N PHE A 83 -10.00 26.21 -1.53
CA PHE A 83 -8.68 26.80 -1.25
C PHE A 83 -8.04 27.40 -2.52
N VAL A 84 -8.23 26.77 -3.69
CA VAL A 84 -7.81 27.37 -4.97
C VAL A 84 -8.58 28.66 -5.24
N LEU A 85 -9.92 28.61 -5.20
CA LEU A 85 -10.78 29.77 -5.42
C LEU A 85 -10.45 30.91 -4.45
N GLN A 86 -10.15 30.57 -3.20
CA GLN A 86 -9.77 31.53 -2.17
C GLN A 86 -8.46 32.24 -2.54
N THR A 87 -7.44 31.50 -2.97
CA THR A 87 -6.16 32.10 -3.37
C THR A 87 -6.28 32.91 -4.65
N VAL A 88 -7.06 32.45 -5.65
CA VAL A 88 -7.36 33.22 -6.87
C VAL A 88 -8.04 34.54 -6.52
N TYR A 89 -9.06 34.50 -5.66
CA TYR A 89 -9.77 35.70 -5.22
C TYR A 89 -8.84 36.68 -4.50
N ALA A 90 -8.00 36.17 -3.60
CA ALA A 90 -7.03 36.97 -2.85
C ALA A 90 -6.02 37.67 -3.76
N LEU A 91 -5.50 36.98 -4.78
CA LEU A 91 -4.61 37.55 -5.79
C LEU A 91 -5.33 38.58 -6.68
N GLY A 92 -6.51 38.23 -7.21
CA GLY A 92 -7.26 39.11 -8.11
C GLY A 92 -7.72 40.41 -7.46
N ARG A 93 -8.04 40.36 -6.16
CA ARG A 93 -8.39 41.56 -5.36
C ARG A 93 -7.19 42.22 -4.67
N ARG A 94 -5.96 41.78 -4.96
CA ARG A 94 -4.71 42.30 -4.38
C ARG A 94 -4.70 42.30 -2.84
N LEU A 95 -5.37 41.32 -2.23
CA LEU A 95 -5.39 41.12 -0.78
C LEU A 95 -4.07 40.50 -0.27
N VAL A 96 -3.32 39.85 -1.16
CA VAL A 96 -2.00 39.26 -0.90
C VAL A 96 -1.03 39.71 -1.99
N THR A 97 0.25 39.87 -1.65
CA THR A 97 1.28 40.21 -2.64
C THR A 97 1.46 39.05 -3.63
N PRO A 98 1.67 39.32 -4.93
CA PRO A 98 1.87 38.26 -5.92
C PRO A 98 3.00 37.28 -5.56
N LEU A 99 4.09 37.80 -4.97
CA LEU A 99 5.24 37.01 -4.52
C LEU A 99 4.87 35.92 -3.50
N LEU A 100 3.88 36.18 -2.63
CA LEU A 100 3.42 35.22 -1.64
C LEU A 100 2.20 34.43 -2.11
N GLY A 101 1.30 35.04 -2.88
CA GLY A 101 0.06 34.40 -3.31
C GLY A 101 0.24 33.42 -4.46
N PHE A 102 1.13 33.69 -5.42
CA PHE A 102 1.32 32.83 -6.60
C PHE A 102 1.86 31.43 -6.23
N PRO A 103 2.88 31.29 -5.36
CA PRO A 103 3.33 29.95 -4.96
C PRO A 103 2.25 29.14 -4.24
N LEU A 104 1.45 29.78 -3.39
CA LEU A 104 0.31 29.14 -2.71
C LEU A 104 -0.76 28.71 -3.72
N LEU A 105 -1.00 29.51 -4.76
CA LEU A 105 -1.96 29.17 -5.81
C LEU A 105 -1.51 27.93 -6.57
N VAL A 106 -0.27 27.91 -7.07
CA VAL A 106 0.28 26.78 -7.84
C VAL A 106 0.21 25.50 -7.01
N TYR A 107 0.62 25.57 -5.75
CA TYR A 107 0.55 24.42 -4.85
C TYR A 107 -0.90 23.95 -4.63
N ASN A 108 -1.83 24.86 -4.33
CA ASN A 108 -3.23 24.49 -4.11
C ASN A 108 -3.85 23.88 -5.37
N ILE A 109 -3.47 24.33 -6.57
CA ILE A 109 -3.91 23.73 -7.84
C ILE A 109 -3.40 22.29 -7.95
N ILE A 110 -2.13 22.03 -7.60
CA ILE A 110 -1.58 20.67 -7.60
C ILE A 110 -2.36 19.77 -6.65
N ILE A 111 -2.57 20.20 -5.40
CA ILE A 111 -3.29 19.40 -4.39
C ILE A 111 -4.75 19.19 -4.79
N ALA A 112 -5.43 20.21 -5.32
CA ALA A 112 -6.80 20.07 -5.81
C ALA A 112 -6.88 19.10 -7.00
N THR A 113 -5.94 19.17 -7.94
CA THR A 113 -5.88 18.24 -9.08
C THR A 113 -5.68 16.80 -8.62
N VAL A 114 -4.77 16.57 -7.67
CA VAL A 114 -4.57 15.27 -7.02
C VAL A 114 -5.85 14.79 -6.33
N ALA A 115 -6.50 15.66 -5.55
CA ALA A 115 -7.70 15.30 -4.80
C ALA A 115 -8.85 14.89 -5.74
N VAL A 116 -9.06 15.65 -6.82
CA VAL A 116 -10.04 15.33 -7.87
C VAL A 116 -9.65 14.04 -8.57
N THR A 117 -8.38 13.85 -8.94
CA THR A 117 -7.90 12.64 -9.61
C THR A 117 -8.13 11.39 -8.75
N LYS A 118 -7.77 11.43 -7.46
CA LYS A 118 -8.03 10.33 -6.52
C LYS A 118 -9.52 10.05 -6.35
N PHE A 119 -10.34 11.10 -6.27
CA PHE A 119 -11.79 10.96 -6.22
C PHE A 119 -12.34 10.26 -7.48
N THR A 120 -11.88 10.64 -8.67
CA THR A 120 -12.22 10.00 -9.95
C THR A 120 -11.81 8.53 -9.97
N ILE A 121 -10.59 8.21 -9.52
CA ILE A 121 -10.09 6.82 -9.39
C ILE A 121 -10.98 6.02 -8.42
N THR A 122 -11.29 6.55 -7.23
CA THR A 122 -12.15 5.86 -6.27
C THR A 122 -13.54 5.58 -6.83
N GLY A 123 -14.07 6.51 -7.64
CA GLY A 123 -15.33 6.34 -8.36
C GLY A 123 -15.25 5.36 -9.55
N GLY A 124 -14.11 4.73 -9.83
CA GLY A 124 -13.96 3.73 -10.89
C GLY A 124 -13.75 4.28 -12.29
N HIS A 125 -13.34 5.55 -12.39
CA HIS A 125 -13.07 6.19 -13.67
C HIS A 125 -11.58 6.38 -13.89
N SER A 126 -11.13 6.28 -15.14
CA SER A 126 -9.74 6.57 -15.52
C SER A 126 -9.54 8.07 -15.72
N PRO A 127 -8.76 8.75 -14.87
CA PRO A 127 -8.49 10.16 -15.05
C PRO A 127 -7.51 10.41 -16.20
N ALA A 128 -7.38 11.67 -16.61
CA ALA A 128 -6.43 12.07 -17.64
C ALA A 128 -4.98 11.76 -17.23
N GLU A 129 -4.13 11.49 -18.22
CA GLU A 129 -2.73 11.11 -18.02
C GLU A 129 -1.95 12.10 -17.13
N PHE A 130 -2.17 13.41 -17.31
CA PHE A 130 -1.56 14.43 -16.46
C PHE A 130 -1.94 14.28 -14.99
N GLY A 131 -3.22 13.96 -14.70
CA GLY A 131 -3.68 13.72 -13.34
C GLY A 131 -3.01 12.49 -12.71
N LEU A 132 -2.88 11.40 -13.48
CA LEU A 132 -2.17 10.19 -13.04
C LEU A 132 -0.69 10.47 -12.78
N ALA A 133 -0.01 11.16 -13.71
CA ALA A 133 1.38 11.53 -13.54
C ALA A 133 1.59 12.43 -12.31
N LEU A 134 0.66 13.35 -12.04
CA LEU A 134 0.72 14.20 -10.86
C LEU A 134 0.50 13.41 -9.55
N ASN A 135 -0.42 12.45 -9.53
CA ASN A 135 -0.60 11.53 -8.41
C ASN A 135 0.67 10.70 -8.14
N ALA A 136 1.26 10.13 -9.19
CA ALA A 136 2.49 9.35 -9.09
C ALA A 136 3.68 10.22 -8.64
N ALA A 137 3.82 11.45 -9.17
CA ALA A 137 4.85 12.40 -8.74
C ALA A 137 4.68 12.79 -7.27
N GLN A 138 3.45 13.01 -6.81
CA GLN A 138 3.17 13.26 -5.40
C GLN A 138 3.51 12.04 -4.53
N ALA A 139 3.18 10.82 -4.98
CA ALA A 139 3.55 9.60 -4.26
C ALA A 139 5.07 9.44 -4.16
N SER A 140 5.82 9.70 -5.24
CA SER A 140 7.29 9.71 -5.24
C SER A 140 7.88 10.74 -4.27
N MET A 141 7.34 11.97 -4.31
CA MET A 141 7.70 13.03 -3.36
C MET A 141 7.47 12.60 -1.91
N LEU A 142 6.32 11.97 -1.62
CA LEU A 142 6.00 11.42 -0.29
C LEU A 142 6.91 10.25 0.07
N GLY A 143 7.37 9.48 -0.92
CA GLY A 143 8.34 8.40 -0.77
C GLY A 143 9.65 8.85 -0.14
N THR A 144 10.07 10.11 -0.36
CA THR A 144 11.26 10.68 0.29
C THR A 144 11.09 10.76 1.81
N PHE A 145 9.87 11.05 2.29
CA PHE A 145 9.56 11.16 3.72
C PHE A 145 9.17 9.82 4.34
N PHE A 146 8.39 9.00 3.64
CA PHE A 146 7.71 7.83 4.21
C PHE A 146 8.18 6.49 3.64
N GLY A 147 8.98 6.46 2.58
CA GLY A 147 9.37 5.25 1.86
C GLY A 147 8.21 4.64 1.05
N THR A 148 8.31 3.34 0.75
CA THR A 148 7.31 2.59 -0.03
C THR A 148 5.86 2.68 0.48
N PRO A 149 5.57 2.86 1.79
CA PRO A 149 4.22 3.13 2.28
C PRO A 149 3.50 4.30 1.62
N ALA A 150 4.22 5.27 1.03
CA ALA A 150 3.60 6.39 0.32
C ALA A 150 2.73 5.95 -0.89
N LEU A 151 2.96 4.76 -1.44
CA LEU A 151 2.21 4.23 -2.58
C LEU A 151 0.85 3.62 -2.20
N TRP A 152 0.67 3.21 -0.94
CA TRP A 152 -0.49 2.40 -0.54
C TRP A 152 -1.15 2.80 0.77
N ASN A 153 -0.47 3.53 1.65
CA ASN A 153 -1.00 3.87 2.96
C ASN A 153 -1.93 5.10 2.86
N PRO A 154 -3.22 4.96 3.21
CA PRO A 154 -4.19 6.04 3.07
C PRO A 154 -3.85 7.30 3.90
N ILE A 155 -3.07 7.16 4.97
CA ILE A 155 -2.69 8.27 5.86
C ILE A 155 -1.72 9.23 5.15
N TYR A 156 -0.76 8.70 4.40
CA TYR A 156 0.32 9.51 3.80
C TYR A 156 -0.09 10.13 2.47
N ILE A 157 -1.22 9.71 1.90
CA ILE A 157 -1.71 10.13 0.58
C ILE A 157 -2.30 11.57 0.59
N GLN A 158 -2.46 12.18 1.77
CA GLN A 158 -3.07 13.49 1.97
C GLN A 158 -2.01 14.53 2.37
N VAL A 159 -1.87 15.58 1.57
CA VAL A 159 -0.92 16.68 1.78
C VAL A 159 -1.68 17.91 2.28
N PRO A 160 -1.15 18.68 3.25
CA PRO A 160 -1.86 19.81 3.83
C PRO A 160 -2.07 20.95 2.81
N LEU A 161 -3.21 21.64 2.88
CA LEU A 161 -3.54 22.81 2.06
C LEU A 161 -2.89 24.09 2.63
N PHE A 162 -2.86 25.17 1.86
CA PHE A 162 -2.45 26.48 2.38
C PHE A 162 -3.51 27.56 2.15
N ALA A 163 -3.98 28.19 3.23
CA ALA A 163 -4.82 29.38 3.14
C ALA A 163 -3.99 30.62 2.71
N PRO A 164 -4.54 31.50 1.85
CA PRO A 164 -3.92 32.77 1.51
C PRO A 164 -3.78 33.67 2.74
N SER A 165 -2.61 34.27 2.89
CA SER A 165 -2.25 35.02 4.09
C SER A 165 -2.45 36.55 3.94
N LEU A 166 -3.62 37.05 4.36
CA LEU A 166 -3.97 38.48 4.44
C LEU A 166 -2.94 39.33 5.18
N PRO A 167 -2.68 40.63 4.90
CA PRO A 167 -1.55 41.44 5.41
C PRO A 167 -1.21 41.32 6.92
N ALA A 168 0.08 41.29 7.25
CA ALA A 168 0.58 40.99 8.59
C ALA A 168 0.48 42.22 9.50
N ARG A 169 -0.33 42.10 10.56
CA ARG A 169 -0.36 43.12 11.63
C ARG A 169 0.79 42.95 12.64
N TRP A 170 1.38 41.75 12.75
CA TRP A 170 2.42 41.41 13.72
C TRP A 170 3.62 40.73 13.06
N SER A 171 4.83 40.94 13.57
CA SER A 171 6.09 40.36 13.05
C SER A 171 6.04 38.82 12.95
N PHE A 172 5.50 38.14 13.96
CA PHE A 172 5.29 36.69 13.96
C PHE A 172 4.43 36.22 12.78
N THR A 173 3.33 36.91 12.49
CA THR A 173 2.47 36.59 11.35
C THR A 173 3.12 36.89 10.00
N ARG A 174 4.17 37.72 9.94
CA ARG A 174 4.94 37.97 8.72
C ARG A 174 5.91 36.82 8.45
N MET A 175 6.64 36.37 9.48
CA MET A 175 7.55 35.22 9.38
C MET A 175 6.81 33.94 9.00
N ALA A 176 5.65 33.67 9.64
CA ALA A 176 4.84 32.50 9.32
C ALA A 176 4.47 32.42 7.82
N ARG A 177 4.24 33.55 7.14
CA ARG A 177 3.87 33.56 5.71
C ARG A 177 5.02 33.28 4.80
N VAL A 178 6.17 33.83 5.11
CA VAL A 178 7.38 33.58 4.35
C VAL A 178 7.74 32.10 4.48
N ALA A 179 7.59 31.54 5.69
CA ALA A 179 7.75 30.11 5.91
C ALA A 179 6.72 29.27 5.12
N LEU A 180 5.43 29.63 5.14
CA LEU A 180 4.39 28.91 4.39
C LEU A 180 4.58 29.00 2.88
N ALA A 181 4.87 30.19 2.35
CA ALA A 181 5.17 30.36 0.93
C ALA A 181 6.44 29.59 0.54
N GLY A 182 7.48 29.63 1.37
CA GLY A 182 8.70 28.84 1.19
C GLY A 182 8.44 27.33 1.20
N ALA A 183 7.60 26.85 2.12
CA ALA A 183 7.17 25.46 2.18
C ALA A 183 6.35 25.06 0.93
N ALA A 184 5.41 25.90 0.49
CA ALA A 184 4.65 25.67 -0.73
C ALA A 184 5.56 25.61 -1.97
N ILE A 185 6.56 26.50 -2.07
CA ILE A 185 7.58 26.47 -3.14
C ILE A 185 8.36 25.15 -3.07
N ALA A 186 8.89 24.79 -1.90
CA ALA A 186 9.70 23.59 -1.73
C ALA A 186 8.91 22.33 -2.11
N MET A 187 7.69 22.21 -1.62
CA MET A 187 6.82 21.07 -1.91
C MET A 187 6.40 21.03 -3.39
N THR A 188 6.06 22.17 -3.98
CA THR A 188 5.76 22.27 -5.42
C THR A 188 6.97 21.86 -6.25
N ALA A 189 8.16 22.36 -5.90
CA ALA A 189 9.39 22.04 -6.61
C ALA A 189 9.69 20.54 -6.55
N LEU A 190 9.53 19.90 -5.39
CA LEU A 190 9.72 18.46 -5.26
C LEU A 190 8.74 17.69 -6.17
N VAL A 191 7.45 18.02 -6.19
CA VAL A 191 6.47 17.36 -7.09
C VAL A 191 6.82 17.59 -8.57
N VAL A 192 7.18 18.82 -8.94
CA VAL A 192 7.53 19.17 -10.33
C VAL A 192 8.79 18.45 -10.80
N VAL A 193 9.79 18.28 -9.91
CA VAL A 193 11.02 17.53 -10.21
C VAL A 193 10.72 16.04 -10.45
N GLU A 194 9.78 15.45 -9.72
CA GLU A 194 9.37 14.05 -9.87
C GLU A 194 8.48 13.82 -11.11
N LEU A 195 7.87 14.88 -11.67
CA LEU A 195 6.85 14.77 -12.72
C LEU A 195 7.34 14.08 -14.01
N PRO A 196 8.54 14.36 -14.56
CA PRO A 196 9.04 13.65 -15.74
C PRO A 196 9.23 12.15 -15.49
N GLY A 197 9.74 11.78 -14.32
CA GLY A 197 9.90 10.38 -13.90
C GLY A 197 8.54 9.68 -13.75
N ALA A 198 7.58 10.36 -13.15
CA ALA A 198 6.21 9.88 -12.98
C ALA A 198 5.52 9.63 -14.33
N TYR A 199 5.66 10.53 -15.30
CA TYR A 199 5.16 10.32 -16.66
C TYR A 199 5.74 9.07 -17.31
N ALA A 200 7.08 8.92 -17.25
CA ALA A 200 7.74 7.74 -17.79
C ALA A 200 7.29 6.45 -17.05
N GLY A 201 7.06 6.53 -15.73
CA GLY A 201 6.53 5.42 -14.95
C GLY A 201 5.10 5.03 -15.34
N ILE A 202 4.18 5.99 -15.48
CA ILE A 202 2.80 5.73 -15.90
C ILE A 202 2.74 5.16 -17.33
N ARG A 203 3.55 5.68 -18.25
CA ARG A 203 3.61 5.16 -19.63
C ARG A 203 4.23 3.77 -19.71
N SER A 204 5.15 3.43 -18.81
CA SER A 204 5.84 2.14 -18.86
C SER A 204 4.89 0.95 -18.70
N TYR A 205 3.70 1.10 -18.11
CA TYR A 205 2.74 0.00 -18.04
C TYR A 205 2.18 -0.42 -19.40
N GLN A 206 2.17 0.48 -20.39
CA GLN A 206 1.58 0.22 -21.71
C GLN A 206 2.31 -0.89 -22.49
N SER A 207 3.57 -1.19 -22.16
CA SER A 207 4.26 -2.33 -22.77
C SER A 207 3.57 -3.66 -22.44
N HIS A 208 2.85 -3.72 -21.32
CA HIS A 208 2.25 -4.95 -20.79
C HIS A 208 0.81 -5.19 -21.23
N ASP A 209 0.25 -4.28 -22.03
CA ASP A 209 -1.11 -4.42 -22.53
C ASP A 209 -1.28 -5.66 -23.42
N LYS A 210 -0.19 -6.13 -24.04
CA LYS A 210 -0.21 -7.29 -24.95
C LYS A 210 0.29 -8.59 -24.32
N ASP A 211 0.68 -8.57 -23.06
CA ASP A 211 1.18 -9.78 -22.41
C ASP A 211 0.05 -10.80 -22.30
N GLN A 212 0.40 -12.07 -22.46
CA GLN A 212 -0.53 -13.18 -22.44
C GLN A 212 -0.02 -14.24 -21.49
N LEU A 213 -0.96 -14.93 -20.86
CA LEU A 213 -0.65 -16.13 -20.10
C LEU A 213 0.00 -17.15 -21.02
N GLN A 214 1.03 -17.78 -20.50
CA GLN A 214 1.65 -18.92 -21.14
C GLN A 214 1.13 -20.19 -20.47
N GLU A 215 1.08 -21.28 -21.24
CA GLU A 215 0.79 -22.58 -20.67
C GLU A 215 1.91 -22.95 -19.70
N HIS A 216 1.55 -23.14 -18.43
CA HIS A 216 2.54 -23.56 -17.44
C HIS A 216 2.96 -25.01 -17.77
N PRO A 217 4.25 -25.31 -18.00
CA PRO A 217 4.65 -26.61 -18.57
C PRO A 217 4.25 -27.85 -17.76
N GLU A 218 4.01 -27.68 -16.47
CA GLU A 218 3.59 -28.77 -15.57
C GLU A 218 2.07 -28.77 -15.27
N GLY A 219 1.32 -27.78 -15.77
CA GLY A 219 -0.14 -27.68 -15.58
C GLY A 219 -0.59 -27.49 -14.13
N ASP A 220 0.33 -27.14 -13.22
CA ASP A 220 0.13 -27.10 -11.76
C ASP A 220 0.09 -25.69 -11.17
N PHE A 221 0.05 -24.66 -12.02
CA PHE A 221 0.02 -23.27 -11.61
C PHE A 221 -1.33 -22.89 -10.97
N ARG A 222 -1.28 -22.25 -9.80
CA ARG A 222 -2.46 -21.85 -9.02
C ARG A 222 -2.56 -20.34 -8.89
N ILE A 223 -3.75 -19.77 -9.09
CA ILE A 223 -4.00 -18.36 -8.72
C ILE A 223 -4.66 -18.33 -7.34
N GLY A 224 -4.19 -17.40 -6.51
CA GLY A 224 -4.68 -17.21 -5.16
C GLY A 224 -5.04 -15.78 -4.83
N LEU A 225 -5.68 -15.61 -3.67
CA LEU A 225 -6.09 -14.32 -3.14
C LEU A 225 -5.70 -14.19 -1.67
N LYS A 226 -5.04 -13.09 -1.28
CA LYS A 226 -4.96 -12.71 0.13
C LYS A 226 -6.33 -12.20 0.57
N ILE A 227 -6.95 -12.93 1.48
CA ILE A 227 -8.22 -12.56 2.09
C ILE A 227 -7.97 -11.96 3.47
N PHE A 228 -8.90 -11.13 3.91
CA PHE A 228 -8.93 -10.41 5.18
C PHE A 228 -7.84 -9.34 5.32
N PRO A 229 -8.08 -8.31 6.16
CA PRO A 229 -6.99 -7.47 6.65
C PRO A 229 -5.99 -8.30 7.46
N ASP A 230 -4.79 -7.74 7.67
CA ASP A 230 -3.84 -8.29 8.63
C ASP A 230 -4.51 -8.44 10.00
N LEU A 231 -4.63 -9.69 10.46
CA LEU A 231 -5.50 -10.07 11.55
C LEU A 231 -4.81 -9.84 12.89
N ARG A 232 -5.34 -8.90 13.68
CA ARG A 232 -4.97 -8.69 15.10
C ARG A 232 -5.98 -9.27 16.08
N SER A 233 -7.13 -9.66 15.54
CA SER A 233 -8.24 -10.31 16.23
C SER A 233 -8.89 -11.29 15.23
N GLY A 234 -10.05 -11.86 15.59
CA GLY A 234 -10.82 -12.66 14.64
C GLY A 234 -11.18 -11.86 13.36
N PRO A 235 -11.40 -12.55 12.23
CA PRO A 235 -11.75 -11.89 10.98
C PRO A 235 -13.03 -11.03 11.11
N PRO A 236 -13.03 -9.78 10.61
CA PRO A 236 -14.24 -8.95 10.63
C PRO A 236 -15.36 -9.59 9.80
N PRO A 237 -16.63 -9.59 10.28
CA PRO A 237 -17.75 -10.20 9.54
C PRO A 237 -17.94 -9.65 8.12
N LEU A 238 -17.72 -8.35 7.92
CA LEU A 238 -17.75 -7.73 6.59
C LEU A 238 -16.65 -8.27 5.68
N ALA A 239 -15.44 -8.53 6.21
CA ALA A 239 -14.34 -9.10 5.44
C ALA A 239 -14.61 -10.56 5.09
N ILE A 240 -15.15 -11.35 6.03
CA ILE A 240 -15.64 -12.74 5.77
C ILE A 240 -16.58 -12.74 4.58
N ARG A 241 -17.63 -11.92 4.61
CA ARG A 241 -18.62 -11.87 3.53
C ARG A 241 -18.02 -11.44 2.20
N ASN A 242 -17.22 -10.37 2.19
CA ASN A 242 -16.77 -9.74 0.95
C ASN A 242 -15.63 -10.51 0.28
N ASP A 243 -14.68 -11.04 1.06
CA ASP A 243 -13.48 -11.67 0.53
C ASP A 243 -13.71 -13.14 0.21
N LEU A 244 -14.53 -13.86 0.99
CA LEU A 244 -14.89 -15.25 0.62
C LEU A 244 -15.78 -15.26 -0.61
N ALA A 245 -16.75 -14.34 -0.72
CA ALA A 245 -17.53 -14.21 -1.96
C ALA A 245 -16.66 -13.79 -3.15
N LEU A 246 -15.61 -12.99 -2.93
CA LEU A 246 -14.66 -12.64 -3.97
C LEU A 246 -13.81 -13.85 -4.38
N ALA A 247 -13.28 -14.60 -3.42
CA ALA A 247 -12.52 -15.82 -3.68
C ALA A 247 -13.35 -16.85 -4.47
N ASP A 248 -14.62 -17.04 -4.10
CA ASP A 248 -15.58 -17.89 -4.81
C ASP A 248 -15.88 -17.37 -6.23
N THR A 249 -16.11 -16.07 -6.38
CA THR A 249 -16.33 -15.45 -7.71
C THR A 249 -15.12 -15.60 -8.63
N LEU A 250 -13.92 -15.51 -8.06
CA LEU A 250 -12.67 -15.69 -8.79
C LEU A 250 -12.32 -17.16 -9.00
N ASP A 251 -12.93 -18.07 -8.23
CA ASP A 251 -12.68 -19.51 -8.25
C ASP A 251 -11.19 -19.83 -8.02
N VAL A 252 -10.60 -19.18 -7.00
CA VAL A 252 -9.16 -19.28 -6.71
C VAL A 252 -8.77 -20.59 -6.04
N ASP A 253 -7.64 -21.14 -6.47
CA ASP A 253 -7.07 -22.39 -5.93
C ASP A 253 -6.23 -22.20 -4.66
N ALA A 254 -5.96 -20.95 -4.28
CA ALA A 254 -5.22 -20.63 -3.06
C ALA A 254 -5.80 -19.42 -2.31
N ILE A 255 -5.80 -19.50 -0.98
CA ILE A 255 -6.10 -18.37 -0.10
C ILE A 255 -4.90 -18.07 0.80
N SER A 256 -4.59 -16.79 0.94
CA SER A 256 -3.54 -16.31 1.83
C SER A 256 -4.12 -15.45 2.94
N VAL A 257 -3.60 -15.61 4.17
CA VAL A 257 -3.98 -14.76 5.32
C VAL A 257 -2.75 -14.31 6.07
N VAL A 258 -2.79 -13.09 6.59
CA VAL A 258 -1.74 -12.57 7.49
C VAL A 258 -2.30 -12.51 8.90
N VAL A 259 -1.61 -13.18 9.83
CA VAL A 259 -1.95 -13.22 11.25
C VAL A 259 -0.86 -12.48 12.01
N ASP A 260 -1.22 -11.39 12.69
CA ASP A 260 -0.31 -10.71 13.61
C ASP A 260 -0.19 -11.49 14.94
N PRO A 261 0.93 -11.35 15.69
CA PRO A 261 1.13 -12.04 16.97
C PRO A 261 -0.03 -11.89 17.97
N GLU A 262 -0.71 -10.74 17.97
CA GLU A 262 -1.89 -10.48 18.80
C GLU A 262 -3.05 -11.46 18.51
N ALA A 263 -3.27 -11.81 17.24
CA ALA A 263 -4.28 -12.80 16.86
C ALA A 263 -3.81 -14.25 17.09
N ALA A 264 -2.52 -14.53 16.87
CA ALA A 264 -1.97 -15.87 17.04
C ALA A 264 -2.11 -16.40 18.49
N ARG A 265 -2.12 -15.51 19.47
CA ARG A 265 -2.16 -15.83 20.91
C ARG A 265 -3.56 -16.02 21.50
N GLY A 266 -4.62 -15.82 20.71
CA GLY A 266 -6.00 -15.79 21.22
C GLY A 266 -6.98 -16.68 20.45
N ILE A 267 -8.26 -16.57 20.82
CA ILE A 267 -9.39 -17.26 20.17
C ILE A 267 -9.59 -16.87 18.69
N ALA A 268 -8.84 -15.88 18.21
CA ALA A 268 -8.90 -15.40 16.83
C ALA A 268 -8.55 -16.51 15.83
N LEU A 269 -7.60 -17.40 16.16
CA LEU A 269 -7.25 -18.54 15.32
C LEU A 269 -8.42 -19.53 15.17
N ASP A 270 -9.23 -19.73 16.23
CA ASP A 270 -10.42 -20.57 16.16
C ASP A 270 -11.50 -19.97 15.26
N SER A 271 -11.66 -18.65 15.32
CA SER A 271 -12.59 -17.92 14.47
C SER A 271 -12.14 -17.95 13.01
N LEU A 272 -10.84 -17.76 12.77
CA LEU A 272 -10.24 -17.82 11.44
C LEU A 272 -10.41 -19.22 10.85
N ALA A 273 -10.02 -20.27 11.58
CA ALA A 273 -10.17 -21.66 11.14
C ALA A 273 -11.61 -21.96 10.70
N ARG A 274 -12.60 -21.56 11.51
CA ARG A 274 -14.02 -21.73 11.17
C ARG A 274 -14.45 -20.93 9.93
N SER A 275 -13.89 -19.75 9.73
CA SER A 275 -14.27 -18.88 8.60
C SER A 275 -13.75 -19.40 7.26
N ILE A 276 -12.64 -20.14 7.25
CA ILE A 276 -12.00 -20.66 6.03
C ILE A 276 -12.24 -22.15 5.81
N GLU A 277 -12.99 -22.81 6.70
CA GLU A 277 -13.17 -24.27 6.67
C GLU A 277 -13.84 -24.75 5.37
N GLN A 278 -14.78 -23.96 4.84
CA GLN A 278 -15.41 -24.26 3.56
C GLN A 278 -14.40 -24.26 2.41
N ALA A 279 -13.56 -23.23 2.29
CA ALA A 279 -12.50 -23.18 1.28
C ALA A 279 -11.51 -24.36 1.43
N ARG A 280 -11.19 -24.77 2.66
CA ARG A 280 -10.34 -25.95 2.88
C ARG A 280 -10.98 -27.26 2.42
N ALA A 281 -12.30 -27.39 2.50
CA ALA A 281 -13.01 -28.57 2.03
C ALA A 281 -12.92 -28.73 0.51
N ASP A 282 -12.83 -27.62 -0.22
CA ASP A 282 -12.73 -27.57 -1.68
C ASP A 282 -11.28 -27.76 -2.19
N SER A 283 -10.37 -28.24 -1.33
CA SER A 283 -8.94 -28.45 -1.64
C SER A 283 -8.14 -27.19 -1.97
N THR A 284 -8.66 -26.00 -1.63
CA THR A 284 -7.94 -24.72 -1.75
C THR A 284 -6.69 -24.73 -0.86
N VAL A 285 -5.55 -24.32 -1.43
CA VAL A 285 -4.28 -24.16 -0.68
C VAL A 285 -4.42 -23.06 0.36
N LEU A 286 -4.07 -23.37 1.60
CA LEU A 286 -4.00 -22.38 2.66
C LEU A 286 -2.56 -21.91 2.89
N ILE A 287 -2.31 -20.63 2.61
CA ILE A 287 -1.06 -19.94 2.92
C ILE A 287 -1.29 -19.03 4.14
N VAL A 288 -0.50 -19.21 5.20
CA VAL A 288 -0.58 -18.36 6.39
C VAL A 288 0.74 -17.66 6.60
N ALA A 289 0.71 -16.33 6.74
CA ALA A 289 1.88 -15.54 7.10
C ALA A 289 1.76 -14.95 8.50
N LEU A 290 2.88 -14.92 9.22
CA LEU A 290 2.99 -14.26 10.51
C LEU A 290 3.47 -12.82 10.30
N GLY A 291 2.62 -11.86 10.66
CA GLY A 291 2.91 -10.43 10.61
C GLY A 291 3.83 -9.96 11.73
N TYR A 292 3.68 -8.70 12.14
CA TYR A 292 4.51 -8.06 13.16
C TYR A 292 3.66 -7.39 14.24
N PRO A 293 4.08 -7.45 15.51
CA PRO A 293 3.28 -6.88 16.58
C PRO A 293 3.35 -5.35 16.57
N LYS A 294 2.30 -4.68 17.09
CA LYS A 294 2.22 -3.21 17.19
C LYS A 294 3.47 -2.55 17.79
N LYS A 295 4.08 -3.21 18.78
CA LYS A 295 5.23 -2.71 19.55
C LYS A 295 6.53 -3.45 19.24
N GLY A 296 6.65 -4.05 18.05
CA GLY A 296 7.76 -4.92 17.68
C GLY A 296 9.15 -4.31 17.92
N GLU A 297 9.36 -3.03 17.61
CA GLU A 297 10.66 -2.38 17.86
C GLU A 297 11.03 -2.35 19.36
N ALA A 298 10.06 -2.02 20.22
CA ALA A 298 10.30 -1.88 21.65
C ALA A 298 10.60 -3.25 22.27
N GLU A 299 9.82 -4.27 21.89
CA GLU A 299 10.01 -5.65 22.34
C GLU A 299 11.35 -6.21 21.86
N PHE A 300 11.71 -5.97 20.59
CA PHE A 300 12.97 -6.43 20.00
C PHE A 300 14.19 -5.78 20.67
N LYS A 301 14.13 -4.46 20.94
CA LYS A 301 15.21 -3.73 21.64
C LYS A 301 15.37 -4.16 23.09
N GLN A 302 14.27 -4.49 23.76
CA GLN A 302 14.32 -4.96 25.15
C GLN A 302 15.04 -6.30 25.25
N SER A 303 14.67 -7.26 24.42
CA SER A 303 15.37 -8.54 24.33
C SER A 303 15.07 -9.23 23.01
N ARG A 304 16.06 -9.25 22.13
CA ARG A 304 15.99 -9.93 20.83
C ARG A 304 15.67 -11.42 20.96
N GLU A 305 16.26 -12.12 21.92
CA GLU A 305 16.01 -13.56 22.09
C GLU A 305 14.61 -13.83 22.66
N THR A 306 14.14 -13.00 23.61
CA THR A 306 12.77 -13.13 24.14
C THR A 306 11.74 -12.89 23.04
N TYR A 307 11.94 -11.84 22.23
CA TYR A 307 11.09 -11.55 21.08
C TYR A 307 11.08 -12.71 20.06
N THR A 308 12.26 -13.25 19.75
CA THR A 308 12.41 -14.38 18.81
C THR A 308 11.71 -15.63 19.35
N THR A 309 11.88 -15.94 20.63
CA THR A 309 11.22 -17.08 21.29
C THR A 309 9.70 -16.91 21.29
N ALA A 310 9.20 -15.70 21.56
CA ALA A 310 7.76 -15.41 21.50
C ALA A 310 7.20 -15.60 20.08
N ARG A 311 7.90 -15.13 19.04
CA ARG A 311 7.49 -15.36 17.64
C ARG A 311 7.49 -16.84 17.27
N LEU A 312 8.46 -17.62 17.74
CA LEU A 312 8.48 -19.07 17.51
C LEU A 312 7.30 -19.77 18.17
N LYS A 313 6.84 -19.28 19.32
CA LYS A 313 5.59 -19.75 19.93
C LYS A 313 4.36 -19.38 19.08
N ASP A 314 4.35 -18.19 18.48
CA ASP A 314 3.29 -17.78 17.55
C ASP A 314 3.24 -18.69 16.30
N VAL A 315 4.41 -19.08 15.77
CA VAL A 315 4.55 -20.10 14.72
C VAL A 315 4.00 -21.45 15.17
N ASP A 316 4.33 -21.92 16.37
CA ASP A 316 3.79 -23.18 16.93
C ASP A 316 2.26 -23.16 17.00
N MET A 317 1.66 -22.09 17.53
CA MET A 317 0.22 -21.96 17.65
C MET A 317 -0.49 -21.96 16.29
N ILE A 318 0.04 -21.22 15.31
CA ILE A 318 -0.48 -21.20 13.94
C ILE A 318 -0.40 -22.59 13.32
N ALA A 319 0.76 -23.26 13.40
CA ALA A 319 0.97 -24.58 12.82
C ALA A 319 0.03 -25.64 13.42
N ARG A 320 -0.17 -25.63 14.75
CA ARG A 320 -1.09 -26.56 15.41
C ARG A 320 -2.54 -26.32 15.04
N ARG A 321 -2.94 -25.04 14.98
CA ARG A 321 -4.36 -24.68 14.94
C ARG A 321 -4.94 -24.60 13.53
N LEU A 322 -4.16 -24.08 12.59
CA LEU A 322 -4.57 -23.89 11.20
C LEU A 322 -4.06 -24.99 10.28
N LYS A 323 -2.91 -25.61 10.62
CA LYS A 323 -2.23 -26.63 9.78
C LYS A 323 -2.17 -26.22 8.30
N PRO A 324 -1.59 -25.05 7.98
CA PRO A 324 -1.59 -24.52 6.62
C PRO A 324 -0.71 -25.37 5.70
N ASP A 325 -0.97 -25.31 4.40
CA ASP A 325 -0.12 -25.94 3.40
C ASP A 325 1.21 -25.21 3.28
N TYR A 326 1.17 -23.87 3.34
CA TYR A 326 2.36 -23.02 3.40
C TYR A 326 2.32 -22.11 4.63
N LEU A 327 3.44 -22.05 5.36
CA LEU A 327 3.64 -21.14 6.48
C LEU A 327 4.77 -20.17 6.16
N ILE A 328 4.52 -18.88 6.33
CA ILE A 328 5.49 -17.79 6.15
C ILE A 328 5.79 -17.19 7.54
N PRO A 329 6.88 -17.57 8.21
CA PRO A 329 7.16 -17.14 9.58
C PRO A 329 7.36 -15.63 9.79
N ALA A 330 7.60 -14.87 8.72
CA ALA A 330 7.65 -13.40 8.75
C ALA A 330 7.35 -12.86 7.36
N VAL A 331 6.37 -11.95 7.26
CA VAL A 331 6.10 -11.20 6.03
C VAL A 331 7.25 -10.24 5.70
N ASP A 332 7.70 -10.23 4.45
CA ASP A 332 8.68 -9.27 3.88
C ASP A 332 9.80 -8.82 4.87
N PRO A 333 10.63 -9.73 5.37
CA PRO A 333 11.51 -9.51 6.53
C PRO A 333 12.54 -8.39 6.34
N LEU A 334 13.01 -8.19 5.11
CA LEU A 334 14.01 -7.19 4.78
C LEU A 334 13.41 -5.84 4.33
N GLU A 335 12.08 -5.75 4.25
CA GLU A 335 11.35 -4.51 4.00
C GLU A 335 10.48 -4.14 5.22
N GLU A 336 9.41 -4.90 5.46
CA GLU A 336 8.49 -4.70 6.57
C GLU A 336 9.17 -4.97 7.93
N GLY A 337 9.96 -6.04 8.01
CA GLY A 337 10.76 -6.34 9.20
C GLY A 337 11.81 -5.28 9.50
N THR A 338 12.49 -4.76 8.48
CA THR A 338 13.39 -3.59 8.62
C THR A 338 12.61 -2.37 9.11
N ARG A 339 11.42 -2.10 8.57
CA ARG A 339 10.61 -0.93 8.93
C ARG A 339 10.15 -0.98 10.40
N ILE A 340 9.70 -2.14 10.84
CA ILE A 340 9.12 -2.32 12.18
C ILE A 340 10.21 -2.59 13.22
N LEU A 341 11.14 -3.53 12.98
CA LEU A 341 12.14 -3.95 13.96
C LEU A 341 13.46 -3.19 13.86
N ARG A 342 13.73 -2.52 12.73
CA ARG A 342 15.05 -1.96 12.36
C ARG A 342 16.14 -3.01 12.27
N GLU A 343 15.75 -4.25 12.00
CA GLU A 343 16.68 -5.35 11.79
C GLU A 343 16.92 -5.55 10.31
N GLU A 344 18.15 -5.29 9.89
CA GLU A 344 18.58 -5.31 8.50
C GLU A 344 19.47 -6.52 8.19
N SER A 345 19.83 -7.32 9.21
CA SER A 345 20.77 -8.43 9.09
C SER A 345 20.10 -9.65 8.45
N PRO A 346 20.57 -10.10 7.27
CA PRO A 346 20.14 -11.38 6.72
C PRO A 346 20.44 -12.54 7.67
N ARG A 347 21.52 -12.46 8.46
CA ARG A 347 21.92 -13.50 9.41
C ARG A 347 20.88 -13.72 10.50
N TYR A 348 20.24 -12.66 10.99
CA TYR A 348 19.13 -12.81 11.95
C TYR A 348 17.99 -13.61 11.35
N TRP A 349 17.55 -13.19 10.16
CA TRP A 349 16.42 -13.79 9.49
C TRP A 349 16.70 -15.24 9.12
N ILE A 350 17.91 -15.56 8.65
CA ILE A 350 18.36 -16.93 8.40
C ILE A 350 18.21 -17.82 9.66
N ASP A 351 18.70 -17.37 10.82
CA ASP A 351 18.55 -18.13 12.07
C ASP A 351 17.07 -18.29 12.47
N TYR A 352 16.30 -17.20 12.42
CA TYR A 352 14.88 -17.21 12.75
C TYR A 352 14.09 -18.17 11.85
N PHE A 353 14.24 -18.10 10.53
CA PHE A 353 13.53 -18.97 9.59
C PHE A 353 13.97 -20.43 9.76
N ALA A 354 15.24 -20.71 10.02
CA ALA A 354 15.70 -22.08 10.30
C ALA A 354 15.10 -22.65 11.59
N ARG A 355 14.94 -21.83 12.64
CA ARG A 355 14.27 -22.22 13.89
C ARG A 355 12.77 -22.40 13.69
N ALA A 356 12.11 -21.48 12.99
CA ALA A 356 10.69 -21.53 12.70
C ALA A 356 10.32 -22.75 11.85
N ALA A 357 11.15 -23.07 10.85
CA ALA A 357 10.94 -24.25 10.02
C ALA A 357 10.97 -25.54 10.82
N ARG A 358 11.98 -25.70 11.69
CA ARG A 358 12.06 -26.85 12.61
C ARG A 358 10.85 -26.98 13.51
N VAL A 359 10.32 -25.87 14.04
CA VAL A 359 9.09 -25.87 14.86
C VAL A 359 7.89 -26.34 14.02
N ALA A 360 7.70 -25.77 12.84
CA ALA A 360 6.58 -26.13 11.96
C ALA A 360 6.63 -27.60 11.53
N HIS A 361 7.79 -28.08 11.07
CA HIS A 361 7.98 -29.47 10.64
C HIS A 361 7.86 -30.47 11.79
N TYR A 362 8.26 -30.10 13.01
CA TYR A 362 8.04 -30.94 14.19
C TYR A 362 6.55 -31.13 14.51
N ILE A 363 5.74 -30.09 14.33
CA ILE A 363 4.30 -30.12 14.59
C ILE A 363 3.57 -30.88 13.48
N TYR A 364 3.86 -30.53 12.23
CA TYR A 364 3.25 -31.16 11.07
C TYR A 364 4.25 -31.15 9.90
N PRO A 365 4.90 -32.29 9.60
CA PRO A 365 5.96 -32.37 8.58
C PRO A 365 5.53 -31.99 7.16
N ARG A 366 4.22 -31.91 6.88
CA ARG A 366 3.70 -31.52 5.56
C ARG A 366 3.60 -30.01 5.36
N ILE A 367 3.73 -29.20 6.42
CA ILE A 367 3.72 -27.74 6.27
C ILE A 367 4.98 -27.34 5.48
N LYS A 368 4.79 -26.69 4.33
CA LYS A 368 5.89 -26.09 3.57
C LYS A 368 6.21 -24.72 4.15
N VAL A 369 7.44 -24.52 4.59
CA VAL A 369 7.88 -23.26 5.20
C VAL A 369 8.52 -22.40 4.12
N ALA A 370 7.98 -21.19 3.93
CA ALA A 370 8.39 -20.28 2.87
C ALA A 370 9.08 -19.02 3.39
N VAL A 371 10.02 -18.50 2.60
CA VAL A 371 10.74 -17.24 2.87
C VAL A 371 10.39 -16.21 1.80
N PRO A 372 9.85 -15.03 2.17
CA PRO A 372 9.51 -13.99 1.20
C PRO A 372 10.68 -13.03 0.95
N ILE A 373 10.72 -12.53 -0.28
CA ILE A 373 11.76 -11.68 -0.86
C ILE A 373 11.05 -10.50 -1.55
N SER A 374 11.36 -9.26 -1.16
CA SER A 374 10.56 -8.08 -1.55
C SER A 374 11.37 -6.85 -1.95
N SER A 375 12.63 -6.73 -1.53
CA SER A 375 13.49 -5.57 -1.78
C SER A 375 14.43 -5.73 -2.96
N TYR A 376 14.66 -6.97 -3.43
CA TYR A 376 15.49 -7.32 -4.59
C TYR A 376 16.95 -6.81 -4.56
N GLY A 377 17.42 -6.36 -3.39
CA GLY A 377 18.79 -5.89 -3.17
C GLY A 377 19.77 -6.97 -2.71
N THR A 378 20.98 -6.55 -2.33
CA THR A 378 22.06 -7.47 -1.88
C THR A 378 21.67 -8.29 -0.65
N ARG A 379 20.89 -7.72 0.27
CA ARG A 379 20.42 -8.41 1.48
C ARG A 379 19.45 -9.54 1.12
N ASP A 380 18.50 -9.25 0.23
CA ASP A 380 17.56 -10.23 -0.31
C ASP A 380 18.27 -11.30 -1.11
N SER A 381 19.26 -10.94 -1.93
CA SER A 381 20.11 -11.90 -2.64
C SER A 381 20.77 -12.90 -1.68
N THR A 382 21.24 -12.42 -0.52
CA THR A 382 21.86 -13.26 0.50
C THR A 382 20.83 -14.21 1.14
N LEU A 383 19.65 -13.68 1.50
CA LEU A 383 18.57 -14.47 2.11
C LEU A 383 18.02 -15.51 1.11
N TYR A 384 17.80 -15.10 -0.15
CA TYR A 384 17.39 -15.95 -1.25
C TYR A 384 18.39 -17.07 -1.49
N ALA A 385 19.68 -16.74 -1.65
CA ALA A 385 20.72 -17.71 -1.93
C ALA A 385 20.86 -18.75 -0.81
N TRP A 386 20.55 -18.40 0.44
CA TRP A 386 20.44 -19.37 1.52
C TRP A 386 19.14 -20.20 1.41
N ALA A 387 17.98 -19.57 1.29
CA ALA A 387 16.69 -20.24 1.28
C ALA A 387 16.55 -21.25 0.13
N ALA A 388 17.02 -20.88 -1.07
CA ALA A 388 16.95 -21.70 -2.28
C ALA A 388 17.95 -22.86 -2.32
N ARG A 389 18.98 -22.88 -1.45
CA ARG A 389 19.97 -23.96 -1.43
C ARG A 389 19.35 -25.31 -1.03
N PRO A 390 19.77 -26.41 -1.67
CA PRO A 390 19.49 -27.75 -1.17
C PRO A 390 20.02 -27.93 0.26
N GLY A 391 19.29 -28.68 1.09
CA GLY A 391 19.70 -28.99 2.47
C GLY A 391 19.36 -27.94 3.52
N THR A 392 18.78 -26.80 3.14
CA THR A 392 18.18 -25.87 4.12
C THR A 392 16.77 -26.35 4.51
N PRO A 393 16.28 -26.04 5.72
CA PRO A 393 14.96 -26.48 6.18
C PRO A 393 13.80 -25.67 5.56
N ILE A 394 14.07 -24.89 4.51
CA ILE A 394 13.06 -24.07 3.82
C ILE A 394 12.55 -24.86 2.62
N ASP A 395 11.24 -24.84 2.41
CA ASP A 395 10.60 -25.64 1.37
C ASP A 395 10.29 -24.82 0.12
N ALA A 396 10.04 -23.51 0.29
CA ALA A 396 9.67 -22.62 -0.80
C ALA A 396 10.18 -21.19 -0.62
N VAL A 397 10.16 -20.41 -1.70
CA VAL A 397 10.50 -18.98 -1.71
C VAL A 397 9.36 -18.18 -2.31
N ILE A 398 9.08 -17.00 -1.76
CA ILE A 398 8.06 -16.09 -2.27
C ILE A 398 8.71 -14.82 -2.82
N PHE A 399 8.27 -14.39 -3.99
CA PHE A 399 8.62 -13.10 -4.58
C PHE A 399 7.46 -12.12 -4.44
N SER A 400 7.67 -11.04 -3.68
CA SER A 400 6.70 -9.96 -3.53
C SER A 400 6.89 -8.95 -4.67
N LEU A 401 6.06 -9.04 -5.71
CA LEU A 401 6.16 -8.23 -6.93
C LEU A 401 5.19 -7.06 -6.94
N PHE A 402 5.72 -5.87 -6.71
CA PHE A 402 5.00 -4.61 -6.79
C PHE A 402 5.78 -3.58 -7.60
N ALA A 403 5.07 -2.74 -8.33
CA ALA A 403 5.67 -1.61 -9.03
C ALA A 403 6.00 -0.45 -8.08
N GLY A 404 7.27 -0.14 -7.87
CA GLY A 404 7.73 1.03 -7.12
C GLY A 404 7.39 2.38 -7.78
N PHE A 405 8.03 3.45 -7.30
CA PHE A 405 7.78 4.83 -7.76
C PHE A 405 8.05 5.06 -9.26
N ASP A 406 8.92 4.25 -9.87
CA ASP A 406 9.25 4.30 -11.30
C ASP A 406 8.25 3.58 -12.22
N GLY A 407 7.13 3.10 -11.67
CA GLY A 407 6.12 2.34 -12.39
C GLY A 407 6.58 0.94 -12.78
N ALA A 408 6.14 0.44 -13.93
CA ALA A 408 6.44 -0.91 -14.41
C ALA A 408 7.94 -1.19 -14.57
N ARG A 409 8.77 -0.18 -14.83
CA ARG A 409 10.25 -0.34 -14.92
C ARG A 409 10.87 -1.01 -13.68
N SER A 410 10.32 -0.72 -12.50
CA SER A 410 10.77 -1.36 -11.27
C SER A 410 10.31 -2.82 -11.19
N LEU A 411 9.07 -3.11 -11.62
CA LEU A 411 8.53 -4.47 -11.74
C LEU A 411 9.40 -5.32 -12.69
N ASP A 412 9.71 -4.80 -13.89
CA ASP A 412 10.59 -5.46 -14.87
C ASP A 412 11.97 -5.77 -14.30
N THR A 413 12.48 -4.86 -13.47
CA THR A 413 13.78 -5.03 -12.82
C THR A 413 13.70 -6.14 -11.77
N HIS A 414 12.65 -6.17 -10.95
CA HIS A 414 12.44 -7.20 -9.95
C HIS A 414 12.25 -8.58 -10.59
N MET A 415 11.46 -8.70 -11.66
CA MET A 415 11.26 -9.96 -12.39
C MET A 415 12.57 -10.47 -13.00
N ARG A 416 13.37 -9.61 -13.65
CA ARG A 416 14.69 -9.99 -14.20
C ARG A 416 15.68 -10.42 -13.12
N VAL A 417 15.64 -9.80 -11.93
CA VAL A 417 16.46 -10.21 -10.79
C VAL A 417 16.00 -11.57 -10.26
N ALA A 418 14.69 -11.77 -10.08
CA ALA A 418 14.11 -13.05 -9.65
C ALA A 418 14.47 -14.19 -10.62
N GLN A 419 14.33 -13.98 -11.93
CA GLN A 419 14.74 -14.95 -12.96
C GLN A 419 16.21 -15.32 -12.85
N ARG A 420 17.09 -14.32 -12.70
CA ARG A 420 18.53 -14.54 -12.55
C ARG A 420 18.82 -15.39 -11.32
N TRP A 421 18.13 -15.12 -10.22
CA TRP A 421 18.27 -15.87 -8.97
C TRP A 421 17.74 -17.30 -9.08
N MET A 422 16.61 -17.54 -9.73
CA MET A 422 16.09 -18.89 -9.98
C MET A 422 17.06 -19.72 -10.83
N ARG A 423 17.59 -19.13 -11.91
CA ARG A 423 18.53 -19.78 -12.83
C ARG A 423 19.88 -20.18 -12.20
N GLN A 424 20.22 -19.66 -11.01
CA GLN A 424 21.43 -20.08 -10.29
C GLN A 424 21.34 -21.49 -9.72
N PHE A 425 20.13 -22.05 -9.62
CA PHE A 425 19.88 -23.37 -9.05
C PHE A 425 19.38 -24.32 -10.13
N PRO A 426 20.06 -25.43 -10.43
CA PRO A 426 19.63 -26.38 -11.47
C PRO A 426 18.28 -27.05 -11.17
N LYS A 427 17.95 -27.20 -9.88
CA LYS A 427 16.66 -27.68 -9.38
C LYS A 427 16.18 -26.68 -8.34
N PRO A 428 15.57 -25.56 -8.76
CA PRO A 428 15.03 -24.59 -7.83
C PRO A 428 13.93 -25.24 -6.98
N LYS A 429 13.78 -24.76 -5.74
CA LYS A 429 12.64 -25.10 -4.88
C LYS A 429 11.35 -24.51 -5.46
N ASP A 430 10.20 -24.84 -4.89
CA ASP A 430 8.94 -24.21 -5.25
C ASP A 430 9.02 -22.69 -5.02
N HIS A 431 8.55 -21.92 -6.00
CA HIS A 431 8.38 -20.48 -5.87
C HIS A 431 6.91 -20.08 -5.91
N TRP A 432 6.58 -19.00 -5.22
CA TRP A 432 5.29 -18.34 -5.28
C TRP A 432 5.47 -16.86 -5.55
N VAL A 433 4.49 -16.25 -6.20
CA VAL A 433 4.50 -14.81 -6.48
C VAL A 433 3.39 -14.14 -5.70
N PHE A 434 3.70 -13.05 -5.02
CA PHE A 434 2.75 -12.23 -4.29
C PHE A 434 2.70 -10.89 -5.00
N ALA A 435 1.65 -10.66 -5.80
CA ALA A 435 1.59 -9.51 -6.71
C ALA A 435 0.45 -8.55 -6.37
N GLY A 436 0.66 -7.27 -6.67
CA GLY A 436 -0.39 -6.26 -6.55
C GLY A 436 0.03 -4.93 -7.16
N GLY A 437 -0.92 -4.01 -7.25
CA GLY A 437 -0.69 -2.68 -7.79
C GLY A 437 -1.15 -1.57 -6.84
N TYR A 438 -0.88 -0.33 -7.25
CA TYR A 438 -1.13 0.87 -6.45
C TYR A 438 -2.20 1.75 -7.12
N PRO A 439 -3.50 1.41 -7.01
CA PRO A 439 -4.55 2.09 -7.76
C PRO A 439 -4.64 3.59 -7.46
N LEU A 440 -4.41 4.04 -6.22
CA LEU A 440 -4.44 5.48 -5.91
C LEU A 440 -3.22 6.25 -6.42
N ALA A 441 -2.05 5.61 -6.50
CA ALA A 441 -0.83 6.26 -6.96
C ALA A 441 -0.72 6.23 -8.48
N HIS A 442 -1.02 5.09 -9.10
CA HIS A 442 -0.78 4.84 -10.51
C HIS A 442 -2.07 4.67 -11.35
N GLY A 443 -3.24 4.47 -10.73
CA GLY A 443 -4.51 4.21 -11.41
C GLY A 443 -4.91 2.73 -11.42
N GLU A 444 -6.21 2.45 -11.50
CA GLU A 444 -6.75 1.07 -11.49
C GLU A 444 -6.36 0.28 -12.74
N GLU A 445 -6.22 0.94 -13.90
CA GLU A 445 -5.74 0.30 -15.13
C GLU A 445 -4.30 -0.19 -14.97
N ASN A 446 -3.43 0.61 -14.35
CA ASN A 446 -2.04 0.22 -14.10
C ASN A 446 -1.93 -0.87 -13.03
N GLN A 447 -2.89 -0.98 -12.11
CA GLN A 447 -3.00 -2.15 -11.21
C GLN A 447 -3.32 -3.42 -12.00
N LEU A 448 -4.26 -3.35 -12.96
CA LEU A 448 -4.56 -4.46 -13.88
C LEU A 448 -3.31 -4.88 -14.64
N LEU A 449 -2.62 -3.94 -15.29
CA LEU A 449 -1.44 -4.24 -16.11
C LEU A 449 -0.30 -4.85 -15.27
N THR A 450 -0.12 -4.39 -14.03
CA THR A 450 0.86 -4.97 -13.08
C THR A 450 0.55 -6.44 -12.78
N ILE A 451 -0.71 -6.75 -12.48
CA ILE A 451 -1.13 -8.12 -12.14
C ILE A 451 -1.07 -9.03 -13.37
N LYS A 452 -1.49 -8.51 -14.52
CA LYS A 452 -1.43 -9.19 -15.81
C LYS A 452 0.00 -9.60 -16.17
N GLU A 453 0.94 -8.67 -16.05
CA GLU A 453 2.34 -8.97 -16.33
C GLU A 453 2.93 -9.96 -15.32
N ALA A 454 2.64 -9.78 -14.03
CA ALA A 454 3.10 -10.72 -13.01
C ALA A 454 2.57 -12.14 -13.27
N LEU A 455 1.34 -12.29 -13.75
CA LEU A 455 0.77 -13.57 -14.16
C LEU A 455 1.44 -14.14 -15.42
N ALA A 456 1.60 -13.33 -16.47
CA ALA A 456 2.26 -13.75 -17.71
C ALA A 456 3.70 -14.21 -17.44
N TRP A 457 4.45 -13.46 -16.65
CA TRP A 457 5.78 -13.83 -16.22
C TRP A 457 5.79 -15.09 -15.35
N ALA A 458 4.93 -15.15 -14.32
CA ALA A 458 4.90 -16.27 -13.38
C ALA A 458 4.54 -17.60 -14.05
N THR A 459 3.59 -17.59 -14.99
CA THR A 459 3.18 -18.79 -15.74
C THR A 459 4.24 -19.28 -16.73
N ALA A 460 5.16 -18.41 -17.17
CA ALA A 460 6.26 -18.79 -18.06
C ALA A 460 7.44 -19.45 -17.32
N GLU A 461 7.50 -19.36 -16.00
CA GLU A 461 8.64 -19.84 -15.20
C GLU A 461 8.26 -21.11 -14.42
N VAL A 462 8.68 -22.28 -14.93
CA VAL A 462 8.41 -23.63 -14.37
C VAL A 462 8.54 -23.75 -12.83
N PRO A 463 9.53 -23.12 -12.15
CA PRO A 463 9.65 -23.22 -10.70
C PRO A 463 8.50 -22.56 -9.91
N ILE A 464 7.75 -21.66 -10.55
CA ILE A 464 6.70 -20.88 -9.91
C ILE A 464 5.39 -21.66 -9.91
N LYS A 465 4.95 -22.08 -8.72
CA LYS A 465 3.76 -22.91 -8.51
C LYS A 465 2.46 -22.12 -8.42
N GLY A 466 2.55 -20.80 -8.30
CA GLY A 466 1.37 -19.96 -8.31
C GLY A 466 1.62 -18.51 -8.00
N LEU A 467 0.56 -17.72 -8.16
CA LEU A 467 0.52 -16.29 -7.86
C LEU A 467 -0.66 -15.96 -6.95
N VAL A 468 -0.39 -15.26 -5.86
CA VAL A 468 -1.37 -14.70 -4.94
C VAL A 468 -1.52 -13.21 -5.19
N VAL A 469 -2.73 -12.75 -5.46
CA VAL A 469 -3.06 -11.32 -5.44
C VAL A 469 -3.06 -10.83 -4.00
N TYR A 470 -2.24 -9.83 -3.71
CA TYR A 470 -1.87 -9.47 -2.33
C TYR A 470 -2.97 -8.82 -1.50
N GLU A 471 -4.07 -8.34 -2.06
CA GLU A 471 -5.21 -7.87 -1.24
C GLU A 471 -6.53 -8.12 -1.95
N GLY A 472 -7.47 -8.78 -1.28
CA GLY A 472 -8.85 -8.92 -1.74
C GLY A 472 -9.63 -7.60 -1.68
N GLY A 473 -9.44 -6.81 -0.63
CA GLY A 473 -10.15 -5.55 -0.42
C GLY A 473 -9.28 -4.45 0.16
N ASP A 474 -9.72 -3.20 -0.01
CA ASP A 474 -9.07 -2.05 0.62
C ASP A 474 -9.37 -2.05 2.13
N TYR A 475 -8.41 -2.51 2.94
CA TYR A 475 -8.55 -2.50 4.39
C TYR A 475 -7.60 -1.50 5.04
N ASN A 476 -6.38 -1.95 5.34
CA ASN A 476 -5.29 -1.15 5.90
C ASN A 476 -4.41 -0.56 4.80
N SER A 477 -4.58 -1.01 3.55
CA SER A 477 -3.88 -0.53 2.36
C SER A 477 -4.86 -0.40 1.20
N VAL A 478 -4.64 0.59 0.33
CA VAL A 478 -5.51 0.84 -0.82
C VAL A 478 -4.94 0.14 -2.06
N ARG A 479 -5.01 -1.20 -2.03
CA ARG A 479 -4.42 -2.10 -3.04
C ARG A 479 -5.34 -3.25 -3.45
N GLY A 480 -6.54 -3.31 -2.89
CA GLY A 480 -7.45 -4.44 -3.06
C GLY A 480 -7.93 -4.64 -4.49
N LEU A 481 -8.46 -5.82 -4.80
CA LEU A 481 -9.32 -6.00 -5.98
C LEU A 481 -10.71 -5.37 -5.77
N ARG A 482 -11.17 -5.33 -4.51
CA ARG A 482 -12.38 -4.62 -4.10
C ARG A 482 -12.04 -3.26 -3.51
N ALA A 483 -12.52 -2.21 -4.16
CA ALA A 483 -12.38 -0.84 -3.66
C ALA A 483 -13.19 -0.63 -2.36
N ALA A 484 -12.87 0.42 -1.62
CA ALA A 484 -13.53 0.73 -0.33
C ALA A 484 -15.07 0.91 -0.44
N ASP A 485 -15.60 1.28 -1.61
CA ASP A 485 -17.04 1.32 -1.91
C ASP A 485 -17.70 -0.05 -2.13
N GLY A 486 -16.89 -1.08 -2.23
CA GLY A 486 -17.30 -2.45 -2.50
C GLY A 486 -17.32 -2.80 -3.99
N ARG A 487 -17.01 -1.85 -4.88
CA ARG A 487 -16.88 -2.08 -6.32
C ARG A 487 -15.67 -2.97 -6.61
N LEU A 488 -15.81 -3.85 -7.59
CA LEU A 488 -14.71 -4.65 -8.10
C LEU A 488 -13.91 -3.81 -9.11
N ARG A 489 -12.59 -3.80 -8.95
CA ARG A 489 -11.67 -3.11 -9.86
C ARG A 489 -11.45 -3.92 -11.14
N PRO A 490 -11.03 -3.29 -12.25
CA PRO A 490 -10.79 -3.96 -13.53
C PRO A 490 -9.91 -5.20 -13.42
N ALA A 491 -8.86 -5.17 -12.59
CA ALA A 491 -7.95 -6.30 -12.36
C ALA A 491 -8.68 -7.60 -11.95
N THR A 492 -9.85 -7.51 -11.32
CA THR A 492 -10.68 -8.68 -10.96
C THR A 492 -11.07 -9.48 -12.20
N TYR A 493 -11.42 -8.82 -13.30
CA TYR A 493 -11.80 -9.49 -14.54
C TYR A 493 -10.61 -10.19 -15.21
N GLU A 494 -9.41 -9.62 -15.08
CA GLU A 494 -8.20 -10.25 -15.60
C GLU A 494 -7.87 -11.54 -14.83
N ILE A 495 -8.10 -11.59 -13.51
CA ILE A 495 -7.96 -12.84 -12.74
C ILE A 495 -8.96 -13.89 -13.20
N VAL A 496 -10.24 -13.52 -13.38
CA VAL A 496 -11.27 -14.47 -13.88
C VAL A 496 -10.90 -14.99 -15.27
N ARG A 497 -10.39 -14.11 -16.14
CA ARG A 497 -9.92 -14.50 -17.46
C ARG A 497 -8.73 -15.46 -17.35
N ALA A 498 -7.82 -15.19 -16.42
CA ALA A 498 -6.63 -15.98 -16.23
C ALA A 498 -6.93 -17.40 -15.74
N GLU A 499 -7.78 -17.52 -14.72
CA GLU A 499 -8.29 -18.81 -14.23
C GLU A 499 -8.94 -19.63 -15.34
N LYS A 500 -9.81 -19.02 -16.13
CA LYS A 500 -10.43 -19.69 -17.29
C LYS A 500 -9.40 -20.13 -18.33
N GLY A 501 -8.39 -19.32 -18.59
CA GLY A 501 -7.31 -19.63 -19.52
C GLY A 501 -6.50 -20.85 -19.07
N LEU A 502 -6.06 -20.87 -17.80
CA LEU A 502 -5.28 -21.97 -17.24
C LEU A 502 -6.07 -23.29 -17.22
N ARG A 503 -7.36 -23.25 -16.89
CA ARG A 503 -8.22 -24.44 -16.90
C ARG A 503 -8.49 -24.99 -18.30
N ALA A 504 -8.59 -24.10 -19.29
CA ALA A 504 -8.76 -24.52 -20.68
C ALA A 504 -7.48 -25.18 -21.23
N SER A 505 -6.30 -24.77 -20.77
CA SER A 505 -5.02 -25.39 -21.14
C SER A 505 -4.75 -26.72 -20.42
N ALA A 506 -5.38 -26.98 -19.27
CA ALA A 506 -5.19 -28.22 -18.51
C ALA A 506 -6.06 -29.41 -19.00
N GLN A 507 -6.98 -29.16 -19.94
CA GLN A 507 -7.85 -30.17 -20.59
C GLN A 507 -7.31 -30.55 -21.96
#